data_AF-A0A2S7P352-F1
#
_entry.id   AF-A0A2S7P352-F1
#
_cell.length_a   1.000
_cell.length_b   1.000
_cell.length_c   1.000
_cell.angle_alpha   90.00
_cell.angle_beta   90.00
_cell.angle_gamma   90.00
#
_symmetry.space_group_name_H-M   'P 1'
#
loop_
_entity.id
_entity.type
_entity.pdbx_description
1 polymer ?
#
loop_
_entity_poly.entity_id
_entity_poly.type
_entity_poly.pdbx_seq_one_letter_code
_entity_poly.pdbx_strand_id
1 'polypeptide(L)'
;MNLVKDLKGFFPEDDEYFTFADPNDKASVAAALDNIFEYIDLNGPFEIIGASSISAGIAADILLAQPEKRAPFTGAIFFNGWTPVLNAKTHNMLISIPTANIWGANGK
;
A
#
# COMPACT_ATOMS: atom_id res chain seq x y z
N MET A 1 9.24 13.12 9.96
CA MET A 1 9.20 13.54 8.55
C MET A 1 9.40 15.05 8.50
N ASN A 2 10.51 15.56 7.94
CA ASN A 2 10.70 17.00 7.79
C ASN A 2 9.97 17.45 6.52
N LEU A 3 8.74 17.93 6.65
CA LEU A 3 8.01 18.54 5.55
C LEU A 3 8.79 19.76 5.03
N VAL A 4 8.94 19.84 3.70
CA VAL A 4 9.53 20.99 3.00
C VAL A 4 8.74 22.23 3.40
N LYS A 5 9.43 23.33 3.76
CA LYS A 5 8.82 24.56 4.32
C LYS A 5 7.64 25.09 3.50
N ASP A 6 7.62 24.84 2.20
CA ASP A 6 6.61 25.34 1.26
C ASP A 6 5.29 24.55 1.29
N LEU A 7 5.25 23.37 1.93
CA LEU A 7 4.04 22.55 2.06
C LEU A 7 3.23 22.85 3.33
N LYS A 8 3.76 23.67 4.26
CA LYS A 8 3.09 23.99 5.53
C LYS A 8 1.72 24.65 5.35
N GLY A 9 1.49 25.36 4.25
CA GLY A 9 0.19 25.99 3.95
C GLY A 9 -0.88 25.01 3.44
N PHE A 10 -0.49 23.81 3.00
CA PHE A 10 -1.40 22.79 2.46
C PHE A 10 -1.74 21.70 3.48
N PHE A 11 -0.94 21.58 4.53
CA PHE A 11 -1.14 20.61 5.60
C PHE A 11 -1.14 21.32 6.94
N PRO A 12 -2.29 21.89 7.37
CA PRO A 12 -2.42 22.52 8.68
C PRO A 12 -1.95 21.55 9.78
N GLU A 13 -1.19 22.07 10.75
CA GLU A 13 -0.67 21.28 11.87
C GLU A 13 -1.79 20.78 12.80
N ASP A 14 -2.98 21.39 12.73
CA ASP A 14 -4.17 21.08 13.52
C ASP A 14 -5.20 20.17 12.80
N ASP A 15 -4.92 19.76 11.56
CA ASP A 15 -5.83 18.88 10.82
C ASP A 15 -5.61 17.42 11.20
N GLU A 16 -6.70 16.72 11.53
CA GLU A 16 -6.71 15.27 11.66
C GLU A 16 -6.70 14.62 10.27
N TYR A 17 -5.57 14.02 9.90
CA TYR A 17 -5.48 13.20 8.70
C TYR A 17 -5.93 11.77 9.01
N PHE A 18 -6.90 11.29 8.26
CA PHE A 18 -7.30 9.88 8.32
C PHE A 18 -6.16 9.02 7.78
N THR A 19 -5.56 8.24 8.67
CA THR A 19 -4.60 7.19 8.32
C THR A 19 -5.36 5.87 8.20
N PHE A 20 -5.18 5.17 7.08
CA PHE A 20 -5.81 3.88 6.83
C PHE A 20 -5.29 2.77 7.77
N ALA A 21 -4.02 2.86 8.18
CA ALA A 21 -3.40 2.00 9.17
C ALA A 21 -2.21 2.74 9.81
N ASP A 22 -1.99 2.55 11.11
CA ASP A 22 -0.76 3.02 11.75
C ASP A 22 0.40 2.06 11.38
N PRO A 23 1.44 2.51 10.64
CA PRO A 23 2.58 1.67 10.27
C PRO A 23 3.32 1.04 11.46
N ASN A 24 3.19 1.63 12.65
CA ASN A 24 3.88 1.16 13.86
C ASN A 24 3.03 0.19 14.69
N ASP A 25 1.73 0.06 14.37
CA ASP A 25 0.83 -0.90 15.01
C ASP A 25 0.50 -2.05 14.06
N LYS A 26 1.09 -3.22 14.33
CA LYS A 26 0.86 -4.44 13.55
C LYS A 26 -0.60 -4.86 13.52
N ALA A 27 -1.36 -4.61 14.59
CA ALA A 27 -2.77 -4.97 14.65
C ALA A 27 -3.61 -4.06 13.75
N SER A 28 -3.34 -2.76 13.75
CA SER A 28 -3.93 -1.79 12.82
C SER A 28 -3.71 -2.18 11.37
N VAL A 29 -2.48 -2.58 11.00
CA VAL A 29 -2.16 -2.99 9.63
C VAL A 29 -2.81 -4.32 9.25
N ALA A 30 -2.88 -5.29 10.15
CA ALA A 30 -3.58 -6.54 9.90
C ALA A 30 -5.08 -6.33 9.68
N ALA A 31 -5.74 -5.50 10.51
CA ALA A 31 -7.15 -5.16 10.34
C ALA A 31 -7.41 -4.41 9.02
N ALA A 32 -6.50 -3.52 8.62
CA ALA A 32 -6.54 -2.85 7.33
C ALA A 32 -6.47 -3.83 6.14
N LEU A 33 -5.60 -4.85 6.23
CA LEU A 33 -5.53 -5.92 5.21
C LEU A 33 -6.83 -6.71 5.15
N ASP A 34 -7.39 -7.11 6.29
CA ASP A 34 -8.66 -7.84 6.36
C ASP A 34 -9.81 -7.03 5.74
N ASN A 35 -9.90 -5.73 6.05
CA ASN A 35 -10.89 -4.84 5.47
C ASN A 35 -10.76 -4.71 3.93
N ILE A 36 -9.52 -4.69 3.40
CA ILE A 36 -9.31 -4.69 1.94
C ILE A 36 -9.76 -6.01 1.33
N PHE A 37 -9.45 -7.15 1.97
CA PHE A 37 -9.90 -8.45 1.48
C PHE A 37 -11.43 -8.57 1.49
N GLU A 38 -12.09 -8.09 2.55
CA GLU A 38 -13.55 -8.03 2.60
C GLU A 38 -14.12 -7.13 1.49
N TYR A 39 -13.53 -5.96 1.27
CA TYR A 39 -13.95 -5.07 0.20
C TYR A 39 -13.80 -5.71 -1.19
N ILE A 40 -12.69 -6.42 -1.43
CA ILE A 40 -12.45 -7.18 -2.66
C ILE A 40 -13.48 -8.29 -2.84
N ASP A 41 -13.79 -9.04 -1.78
CA ASP A 41 -14.78 -10.11 -1.82
C ASP A 41 -16.19 -9.58 -2.12
N LEU A 42 -16.53 -8.40 -1.60
CA LEU A 42 -17.84 -7.77 -1.77
C LEU A 42 -18.01 -7.05 -3.12
N ASN A 43 -16.96 -6.40 -3.63
CA ASN A 43 -17.05 -5.46 -4.75
C ASN A 43 -16.25 -5.88 -5.99
N GLY A 44 -15.45 -6.95 -5.90
CA GLY A 44 -14.67 -7.47 -7.01
C GLY A 44 -15.51 -8.17 -8.08
N PRO A 45 -14.86 -8.73 -9.13
CA PRO A 45 -13.41 -8.80 -9.29
C PRO A 45 -12.81 -7.48 -9.76
N PHE A 46 -11.62 -7.17 -9.23
CA PHE A 46 -10.78 -6.07 -9.72
C PHE A 46 -9.64 -6.65 -10.56
N GLU A 47 -9.39 -6.07 -11.73
CA GLU A 47 -8.30 -6.51 -12.61
C GLU A 47 -6.95 -5.89 -12.24
N ILE A 48 -6.95 -4.66 -11.70
CA ILE A 48 -5.72 -3.92 -11.38
C ILE A 48 -5.79 -3.40 -9.94
N ILE A 49 -4.68 -3.54 -9.22
CA ILE A 49 -4.48 -2.87 -7.93
C ILE A 49 -3.55 -1.66 -8.09
N GLY A 50 -4.00 -0.50 -7.62
CA GLY A 50 -3.25 0.75 -7.66
C GLY A 50 -3.05 1.31 -6.26
N ALA A 51 -1.83 1.72 -5.90
CA ALA A 51 -1.54 2.21 -4.56
C ALA A 51 -0.37 3.21 -4.51
N SER A 52 -0.28 3.99 -3.44
CA SER A 52 0.78 5.00 -3.26
C SER A 52 1.37 5.04 -1.85
N SER A 53 2.60 5.51 -1.70
CA SER A 53 3.27 5.63 -0.40
C SER A 53 3.25 4.29 0.37
N ILE A 54 2.83 4.30 1.64
CA ILE A 54 2.70 3.11 2.49
C ILE A 54 1.71 2.08 1.92
N SER A 55 0.63 2.52 1.27
CA SER A 55 -0.38 1.61 0.73
C SER A 55 0.16 0.74 -0.40
N ALA A 56 1.23 1.17 -1.08
CA ALA A 56 1.90 0.35 -2.08
C ALA A 56 2.60 -0.87 -1.45
N GLY A 57 3.17 -0.73 -0.26
CA GLY A 57 3.71 -1.86 0.51
C GLY A 57 2.62 -2.85 0.92
N ILE A 58 1.47 -2.35 1.37
CA ILE A 58 0.30 -3.16 1.73
C ILE A 58 -0.25 -3.90 0.50
N ALA A 59 -0.40 -3.20 -0.64
CA ALA A 59 -0.83 -3.80 -1.90
C ALA A 59 0.15 -4.88 -2.39
N ALA A 60 1.45 -4.68 -2.23
CA ALA A 60 2.45 -5.69 -2.52
C ALA A 60 2.27 -6.94 -1.63
N ASP A 61 2.04 -6.75 -0.32
CA ASP A 61 1.79 -7.88 0.59
C ASP A 61 0.50 -8.65 0.23
N ILE A 62 -0.54 -7.96 -0.25
CA ILE A 62 -1.76 -8.60 -0.78
C ILE A 62 -1.42 -9.54 -1.96
N LEU A 63 -0.64 -9.04 -2.93
CA LEU A 63 -0.23 -9.81 -4.10
C LEU A 63 0.70 -10.97 -3.76
N LEU A 64 1.56 -10.81 -2.76
CA LEU A 64 2.53 -11.83 -2.32
C LEU A 64 1.92 -12.89 -1.40
N ALA A 65 0.93 -12.52 -0.58
CA ALA A 65 0.22 -13.45 0.29
C ALA A 65 -0.65 -14.45 -0.49
N GLN A 66 -0.99 -14.16 -1.75
CA GLN A 66 -2.05 -14.88 -2.47
C GLN A 66 -1.78 -15.12 -3.97
N PRO A 67 -0.94 -16.11 -4.34
CA PRO A 67 -0.91 -16.58 -5.73
C PRO A 67 -2.20 -17.31 -6.17
N GLU A 68 -2.97 -17.89 -5.23
CA GLU A 68 -4.08 -18.80 -5.59
C GLU A 68 -5.47 -18.44 -5.05
N LYS A 69 -5.62 -17.48 -4.12
CA LYS A 69 -6.88 -17.39 -3.34
C LYS A 69 -7.83 -16.22 -3.60
N ARG A 70 -7.45 -14.97 -3.85
CA ARG A 70 -8.45 -13.88 -3.98
C ARG A 70 -7.98 -12.74 -4.88
N ALA A 71 -8.91 -12.30 -5.73
CA ALA A 71 -8.81 -11.37 -6.87
C ALA A 71 -7.82 -11.77 -7.98
N PRO A 72 -8.29 -11.94 -9.24
CA PRO A 72 -7.41 -12.17 -10.38
C PRO A 72 -6.76 -10.85 -10.80
N PHE A 73 -5.93 -10.26 -9.94
CA PHE A 73 -5.15 -9.10 -10.34
C PHE A 73 -4.26 -9.51 -11.51
N THR A 74 -4.47 -8.88 -12.65
CA THR A 74 -3.67 -9.06 -13.87
C THR A 74 -2.57 -8.01 -13.98
N GLY A 75 -2.61 -6.96 -13.13
CA GLY A 75 -1.55 -5.99 -13.01
C GLY A 75 -1.58 -5.16 -11.73
N ALA A 76 -0.47 -4.46 -11.48
CA ALA A 76 -0.29 -3.56 -10.35
C ALA A 76 0.41 -2.25 -10.75
N ILE A 77 0.02 -1.14 -10.12
CA ILE A 77 0.65 0.17 -10.32
C ILE A 77 0.94 0.80 -8.96
N PHE A 78 2.21 1.08 -8.68
CA PHE A 78 2.66 1.65 -7.42
C PHE A 78 3.32 3.02 -7.61
N PHE A 79 2.86 4.01 -6.84
CA PHE A 79 3.38 5.38 -6.90
C PHE A 79 4.14 5.74 -5.62
N ASN A 80 5.43 6.06 -5.74
CA ASN A 80 6.31 6.43 -4.62
C ASN A 80 6.17 5.48 -3.42
N GLY A 81 6.12 4.18 -3.72
CA GLY A 81 5.82 3.15 -2.73
C GLY A 81 6.98 2.90 -1.78
N TRP A 82 6.66 2.62 -0.52
CA TRP A 82 7.59 2.04 0.43
C TRP A 82 6.87 0.96 1.24
N THR A 83 7.65 -0.03 1.70
CA THR A 83 7.12 -1.14 2.49
C THR A 83 7.54 -0.96 3.96
N PRO A 84 6.59 -0.78 4.89
CA PRO A 84 6.88 -1.08 6.28
C PRO A 84 7.20 -2.58 6.36
N VAL A 85 8.19 -3.00 7.15
CA VAL A 85 8.51 -4.42 7.32
C VAL A 85 7.36 -5.09 8.10
N LEU A 86 6.27 -5.39 7.43
CA LEU A 86 5.07 -6.01 8.01
C LEU A 86 5.28 -7.52 8.15
N ASN A 87 5.97 -8.12 7.17
CA ASN A 87 6.29 -9.53 7.16
C ASN A 87 7.71 -9.78 6.61
N ALA A 88 8.64 -10.18 7.47
CA ALA A 88 9.99 -10.55 7.05
C ALA A 88 10.01 -11.69 6.01
N LYS A 89 8.92 -12.47 5.92
CA LYS A 89 8.78 -13.56 4.94
C LYS A 89 8.54 -13.08 3.51
N THR A 90 7.98 -11.89 3.31
CA THR A 90 7.71 -11.33 1.97
C THR A 90 8.88 -10.52 1.42
N HIS A 91 9.90 -10.28 2.24
CA HIS A 91 11.13 -9.61 1.82
C HIS A 91 11.82 -10.39 0.70
N ASN A 92 12.15 -9.72 -0.41
CA ASN A 92 12.71 -10.29 -1.64
C ASN A 92 11.83 -11.29 -2.40
N MET A 93 10.53 -11.36 -2.12
CA MET A 93 9.62 -12.12 -2.97
C MET A 93 9.27 -11.34 -4.25
N LEU A 94 9.09 -12.07 -5.34
CA LEU A 94 8.70 -11.50 -6.64
C LEU A 94 7.18 -11.46 -6.76
N ILE A 95 6.63 -10.29 -7.08
CA ILE A 95 5.25 -10.17 -7.55
C ILE A 95 5.20 -10.75 -8.97
N SER A 96 4.40 -11.80 -9.16
CA SER A 96 4.35 -12.58 -10.40
C SER A 96 3.56 -11.92 -11.54
N ILE A 97 2.82 -10.85 -11.25
CA ILE A 97 1.98 -10.13 -12.22
C ILE A 97 2.69 -8.87 -12.74
N PRO A 98 2.37 -8.41 -13.97
CA PRO A 98 2.86 -7.14 -14.50
C PRO A 98 2.72 -6.00 -13.47
N THR A 99 3.85 -5.41 -13.07
CA THR A 99 3.89 -4.38 -12.02
C THR A 99 4.66 -3.16 -12.52
N ALA A 100 3.99 -2.00 -12.53
CA ALA A 100 4.62 -0.71 -12.78
C ALA A 100 4.95 -0.03 -11.45
N ASN A 101 6.24 0.27 -11.23
CA ASN A 101 6.64 1.10 -10.11
C ASN A 101 7.07 2.48 -10.62
N ILE A 102 6.44 3.52 -10.09
CA ILE A 102 6.57 4.90 -10.53
C ILE A 102 7.11 5.71 -9.36
N TRP A 103 8.26 6.35 -9.55
CA TRP A 103 8.95 7.11 -8.51
C TRP A 103 9.32 8.49 -9.03
N GLY A 104 9.22 9.51 -8.18
CA GLY A 104 9.79 10.82 -8.46
C GLY A 104 11.31 10.80 -8.31
N ALA A 105 12.03 11.44 -9.24
CA ALA A 105 13.50 11.52 -9.23
C ALA A 105 14.09 12.17 -7.95
N ASN A 106 13.27 12.94 -7.23
CA ASN A 106 13.64 13.65 -6.00
C ASN A 106 12.92 13.10 -4.75
N GLY A 107 12.27 11.94 -4.84
CA GLY A 107 11.68 11.28 -3.68
C GLY A 107 12.79 10.81 -2.74
N LYS A 108 12.91 11.44 -1.57
CA LYS A 108 13.69 10.93 -0.44
C LYS A 108 12.80 10.10 0.46
#